data_AF-A0A5N7CIB3-F1
#
_entry.id   AF-A0A5N7CIB3-F1
#
_cell.length_a   1.000
_cell.length_b   1.000
_cell.length_c   1.000
_cell.angle_alpha   90.00
_cell.angle_beta   90.00
_cell.angle_gamma   90.00
#
_symmetry.space_group_name_H-M   'P 1'
#
loop_
_entity.id
_entity.type
_entity.pdbx_description
1 polymer ?
#
loop_
_entity_poly.entity_id
_entity_poly.type
_entity_poly.pdbx_seq_one_letter_code
_entity_poly.pdbx_strand_id
1 'polypeptide(L)'
;MHGVTHVDKRAIIQAYRHLYRQGLQVINHSTPSRHVLLRILRSSFRSSSCNDFDPQRIANTLRFLQRAADVAGLEHKIVKNLLMVRYWEQPQVRKDLRVLKGLGIDQKDINLRKDANEQFNLTLMLLNESLGTCLK
;
A
#
# COMPACT_ATOMS: atom_id res chain seq x y z
N MET A 1 -12.36 -5.50 -35.55
CA MET A 1 -10.90 -5.61 -35.26
C MET A 1 -10.67 -5.11 -33.84
N HIS A 2 -10.66 -6.01 -32.84
CA HIS A 2 -10.35 -5.62 -31.47
C HIS A 2 -8.82 -5.70 -31.29
N GLY A 3 -8.17 -4.55 -31.35
CA GLY A 3 -6.74 -4.44 -31.06
C GLY A 3 -6.50 -4.77 -29.60
N VAL A 4 -5.93 -5.95 -29.34
CA VAL A 4 -5.37 -6.29 -28.03
C VAL A 4 -4.20 -5.32 -27.80
N THR A 5 -4.42 -4.31 -26.97
CA THR A 5 -3.36 -3.40 -26.51
C THR A 5 -2.38 -4.22 -25.68
N HIS A 6 -1.30 -4.68 -26.31
CA HIS A 6 -0.25 -5.40 -25.62
C HIS A 6 0.45 -4.42 -24.66
N VAL A 7 0.06 -4.44 -23.40
CA VAL A 7 0.71 -3.63 -22.35
C VAL A 7 2.19 -3.94 -22.35
N ASP A 8 3.01 -2.90 -22.51
CA ASP A 8 4.46 -3.05 -22.57
C ASP A 8 4.99 -3.51 -21.20
N LYS A 9 5.53 -4.74 -21.15
CA LYS A 9 6.18 -5.30 -19.96
C LYS A 9 7.26 -4.37 -19.40
N ARG A 10 7.95 -3.60 -20.26
CA ARG A 10 8.94 -2.60 -19.83
C ARG A 10 8.28 -1.48 -19.03
N ALA A 11 7.10 -1.01 -19.43
CA ALA A 11 6.35 0.01 -18.72
C ALA A 11 5.94 -0.46 -17.31
N ILE A 12 5.51 -1.73 -17.17
CA ILE A 12 5.18 -2.32 -15.86
C ILE A 12 6.42 -2.34 -14.94
N ILE A 13 7.57 -2.77 -15.46
CA ILE A 13 8.83 -2.82 -14.69
C ILE A 13 9.26 -1.41 -14.28
N GLN A 14 9.15 -0.44 -15.18
CA GLN A 14 9.45 0.96 -14.88
C GLN A 14 8.52 1.52 -13.81
N ALA A 15 7.21 1.30 -13.92
CA ALA A 15 6.22 1.69 -12.93
C ALA A 15 6.56 1.14 -11.54
N TYR A 16 6.87 -0.17 -11.45
CA TYR A 16 7.32 -0.80 -10.22
C TYR A 16 8.55 -0.10 -9.62
N ARG A 17 9.57 0.18 -10.44
CA ARG A 17 10.81 0.82 -10.00
C ARG A 17 10.57 2.26 -9.53
N HIS A 18 9.76 3.03 -10.24
CA HIS A 18 9.44 4.40 -9.88
C HIS A 18 8.65 4.47 -8.58
N LEU A 19 7.60 3.65 -8.43
CA LEU A 19 6.83 3.58 -7.20
C LEU A 19 7.68 3.15 -6.01
N TYR A 20 8.59 2.18 -6.20
CA TYR A 20 9.47 1.75 -5.14
C TYR A 20 10.44 2.86 -4.70
N ARG A 21 11.12 3.49 -5.66
CA ARG A 21 12.08 4.58 -5.35
C ARG A 21 11.40 5.76 -4.68
N GLN A 22 10.27 6.22 -5.22
CA GLN A 22 9.53 7.34 -4.65
C GLN A 22 8.95 6.99 -3.28
N GLY A 23 8.38 5.79 -3.12
CA GLY A 23 7.89 5.33 -1.82
C GLY A 23 8.99 5.26 -0.76
N LEU A 24 10.24 4.91 -1.13
CA LEU A 24 11.37 4.94 -0.20
C LEU A 24 11.73 6.37 0.25
N GLN A 25 11.63 7.36 -0.64
CA GLN A 25 11.85 8.76 -0.31
C GLN A 25 10.81 9.27 0.69
N VAL A 26 9.52 8.98 0.45
CA VAL A 26 8.42 9.37 1.37
C VAL A 26 8.66 8.91 2.81
N ILE A 27 9.20 7.70 2.98
CA ILE A 27 9.42 7.11 4.30
C ILE A 27 10.83 7.34 4.85
N ASN A 28 11.66 8.12 4.16
CA ASN A 28 13.08 8.32 4.46
C ASN A 28 13.82 7.00 4.76
N HIS A 29 13.57 5.98 3.94
CA HIS A 29 14.16 4.64 4.08
C HIS A 29 13.97 3.96 5.45
N SER A 30 12.99 4.39 6.26
CA SER A 30 12.78 3.91 7.62
C SER A 30 12.38 2.44 7.70
N THR A 31 12.82 1.79 8.78
CA THR A 31 12.33 0.47 9.21
C THR A 31 11.22 0.64 10.25
N PRO A 32 10.13 -0.15 10.19
CA PRO A 32 9.87 -1.30 9.31
C PRO A 32 9.30 -0.94 7.93
N SER A 33 8.89 0.31 7.71
CA SER A 33 8.14 0.79 6.55
C SER A 33 8.70 0.38 5.19
N ARG A 34 10.04 0.40 5.02
CA ARG A 34 10.68 0.01 3.75
C ARG A 34 10.41 -1.44 3.35
N HIS A 35 10.33 -2.33 4.33
CA HIS A 35 10.06 -3.75 4.11
C HIS A 35 8.59 -4.00 3.82
N VAL A 36 7.71 -3.23 4.48
CA VAL A 36 6.27 -3.24 4.23
C VAL A 36 5.97 -2.76 2.81
N LEU A 37 6.51 -1.62 2.41
CA LEU A 37 6.38 -1.05 1.06
C LEU A 37 6.83 -2.05 -0.01
N LEU A 38 8.00 -2.64 0.16
CA LEU A 38 8.54 -3.61 -0.80
C LEU A 38 7.64 -4.85 -0.91
N ARG A 39 7.08 -5.32 0.21
CA ARG A 39 6.16 -6.47 0.23
C ARG A 39 4.86 -6.15 -0.50
N ILE A 40 4.27 -4.98 -0.22
CA ILE A 40 3.04 -4.51 -0.89
C ILE A 40 3.26 -4.43 -2.39
N LEU A 41 4.33 -3.75 -2.85
CA LEU A 41 4.62 -3.61 -4.27
C LEU A 41 4.87 -4.97 -4.94
N ARG A 42 5.65 -5.85 -4.31
CA ARG A 42 5.91 -7.18 -4.85
C ARG A 42 4.64 -8.02 -4.96
N SER A 43 3.80 -8.01 -3.93
CA SER A 43 2.54 -8.75 -3.94
C SER A 43 1.64 -8.21 -5.05
N SER A 44 1.47 -6.88 -5.09
CA SER A 44 0.56 -6.20 -6.01
C SER A 44 0.93 -6.44 -7.48
N PHE A 45 2.21 -6.28 -7.84
CA PHE A 45 2.66 -6.47 -9.21
C PHE A 45 2.75 -7.93 -9.64
N ARG A 46 2.77 -8.89 -8.70
CA ARG A 46 2.74 -10.33 -9.01
C ARG A 46 1.33 -10.90 -9.11
N SER A 47 0.39 -10.36 -8.33
CA SER A 47 -1.00 -10.82 -8.33
C SER A 47 -1.87 -10.14 -9.40
N SER A 48 -1.50 -8.93 -9.84
CA SER A 48 -2.25 -8.21 -10.87
C SER A 48 -1.98 -8.76 -12.26
N SER A 49 -3.03 -8.84 -13.08
CA SER A 49 -2.90 -9.20 -14.49
C SER A 49 -2.36 -8.02 -15.30
N CYS A 50 -1.83 -8.29 -16.51
CA CYS A 50 -1.38 -7.20 -17.40
C CYS A 50 -2.53 -6.26 -17.79
N ASN A 51 -3.77 -6.74 -17.79
CA ASN A 51 -4.96 -5.94 -18.12
C ASN A 51 -5.33 -4.95 -17.02
N ASP A 52 -4.88 -5.17 -15.78
CA ASP A 52 -5.13 -4.28 -14.65
C ASP A 52 -4.14 -3.10 -14.59
N PHE A 53 -3.18 -3.04 -15.52
CA PHE A 53 -2.19 -1.98 -15.56
C PHE A 53 -2.78 -0.70 -16.16
N ASP A 54 -2.96 0.31 -15.30
CA ASP A 54 -3.40 1.64 -15.69
C ASP A 54 -2.25 2.66 -15.54
N PRO A 55 -1.64 3.12 -16.65
CA PRO A 55 -0.56 4.11 -16.61
C PRO A 55 -0.95 5.44 -15.95
N GLN A 56 -2.21 5.88 -16.09
CA GLN A 56 -2.67 7.13 -15.50
C GLN A 56 -2.73 7.01 -13.98
N ARG A 57 -3.26 5.89 -13.47
CA ARG A 57 -3.26 5.61 -12.03
C ARG A 57 -1.86 5.55 -11.44
N ILE A 58 -0.90 4.97 -12.16
CA ILE A 58 0.51 4.97 -11.76
C ILE A 58 1.06 6.41 -11.70
N ALA A 59 0.82 7.22 -12.73
CA ALA A 59 1.30 8.60 -12.78
C ALA A 59 0.73 9.46 -11.64
N ASN A 60 -0.57 9.34 -11.38
CA ASN A 60 -1.23 10.01 -10.25
C ASN A 60 -0.65 9.56 -8.91
N THR A 61 -0.40 8.26 -8.75
CA THR A 61 0.21 7.72 -7.53
C THR A 61 1.63 8.24 -7.34
N LEU A 62 2.42 8.35 -8.41
CA LEU A 62 3.76 8.96 -8.34
C LEU A 62 3.71 10.43 -7.93
N ARG A 63 2.76 11.21 -8.47
CA ARG A 63 2.54 12.60 -8.05
C ARG A 63 2.12 12.71 -6.58
N PHE A 64 1.25 11.81 -6.12
CA PHE A 64 0.83 11.74 -4.72
C PHE A 64 2.03 11.45 -3.80
N LEU A 65 2.87 10.46 -4.17
CA LEU A 65 4.08 10.12 -3.41
C LEU A 65 5.11 11.26 -3.44
N GLN A 66 5.26 11.96 -4.57
CA GLN A 66 6.17 13.11 -4.64
C GLN A 66 5.75 14.19 -3.64
N ARG A 67 4.46 14.56 -3.60
CA ARG A 67 3.94 15.52 -2.60
C ARG A 67 4.16 15.05 -1.16
N ALA A 68 3.96 13.75 -0.92
CA ALA A 68 4.19 13.14 0.39
C ALA A 68 5.68 13.13 0.82
N ALA A 69 6.62 13.21 -0.14
CA ALA A 69 8.04 13.32 0.13
C ALA A 69 8.47 14.79 0.31
N ASP A 70 7.91 15.70 -0.49
CA ASP A 70 8.26 17.13 -0.47
C ASP A 70 7.83 17.82 0.83
N VAL A 71 6.62 17.50 1.31
CA VAL A 71 6.04 18.09 2.52
C VAL A 71 5.48 17.01 3.42
N ALA A 72 5.75 17.11 4.73
CA ALA A 72 5.16 16.25 5.76
C ALA A 72 3.67 16.59 6.04
N GLY A 73 2.88 16.74 4.97
CA GLY A 73 1.47 17.13 4.96
C GLY A 73 0.51 15.95 5.09
N LEU A 74 -0.67 16.11 4.50
CA LEU A 74 -1.73 15.10 4.57
C LEU A 74 -1.33 13.82 3.83
N GLU A 75 -0.80 13.94 2.62
CA GLU A 75 -0.35 12.81 1.80
C GLU A 75 0.73 11.99 2.53
N HIS A 76 1.69 12.66 3.17
CA HIS A 76 2.69 12.00 4.00
C HIS A 76 2.06 11.19 5.15
N LYS A 77 1.12 11.81 5.89
CA LYS A 77 0.40 11.15 6.98
C LYS A 77 -0.40 9.95 6.49
N ILE A 78 -1.04 10.06 5.31
CA ILE A 78 -1.79 8.97 4.69
C ILE A 78 -0.85 7.79 4.37
N VAL A 79 0.29 8.03 3.70
CA VAL A 79 1.24 6.96 3.36
C VAL A 79 1.81 6.32 4.63
N LYS A 80 2.18 7.12 5.63
CA LYS A 80 2.70 6.62 6.91
C LYS A 80 1.68 5.74 7.62
N ASN A 81 0.42 6.19 7.73
CA ASN A 81 -0.64 5.43 8.36
C ASN A 81 -0.94 4.14 7.59
N LEU A 82 -1.00 4.20 6.25
CA LEU A 82 -1.16 3.02 5.41
C LEU A 82 -0.09 1.97 5.70
N LEU A 83 1.20 2.35 5.68
CA LEU A 83 2.28 1.41 5.94
C LEU A 83 2.26 0.87 7.37
N MET A 84 1.83 1.67 8.35
CA MET A 84 1.64 1.19 9.72
C MET A 84 0.51 0.16 9.81
N VAL A 85 -0.66 0.42 9.22
CA VAL A 85 -1.77 -0.55 9.19
C VAL A 85 -1.33 -1.85 8.53
N ARG A 86 -0.68 -1.76 7.37
CA ARG A 86 -0.16 -2.92 6.64
C ARG A 86 0.94 -3.67 7.39
N TYR A 87 1.71 -3.00 8.25
CA TYR A 87 2.67 -3.66 9.13
C TYR A 87 1.98 -4.51 10.19
N TRP A 88 0.96 -3.97 10.87
CA TRP A 88 0.20 -4.67 11.92
C TRP A 88 -0.67 -5.81 11.38
N GLU A 89 -1.02 -5.78 10.09
CA GLU A 89 -1.74 -6.88 9.43
C GLU A 89 -0.87 -8.10 9.13
N GLN A 90 0.46 -7.98 9.20
CA GLN A 90 1.35 -9.05 8.81
C GLN A 90 1.17 -10.27 9.74
N PRO A 91 1.07 -11.50 9.19
CA PRO A 91 0.82 -12.70 9.99
C PRO A 91 1.82 -12.91 11.11
N GLN A 92 3.10 -12.57 10.90
CA GLN A 92 4.12 -12.71 11.92
C GLN A 92 3.90 -11.75 13.10
N VAL A 93 3.60 -10.48 12.84
CA VAL A 93 3.29 -9.48 13.88
C VAL A 93 2.02 -9.86 14.64
N ARG A 94 1.01 -10.38 13.92
CA ARG A 94 -0.23 -10.87 14.53
C ARG A 94 -0.01 -12.11 15.40
N LYS A 95 0.92 -13.00 15.05
CA LYS A 95 1.26 -14.19 15.85
C LYS A 95 1.95 -13.78 17.16
N ASP A 96 2.93 -12.88 17.08
CA ASP A 96 3.64 -12.38 18.27
C ASP A 96 2.67 -11.72 19.26
N LEU A 97 1.74 -10.92 18.74
CA LEU A 97 0.64 -10.36 19.55
C LEU A 97 -0.25 -11.44 20.15
N ARG A 98 -0.62 -12.49 19.40
CA ARG A 98 -1.46 -13.59 19.93
C ARG A 98 -0.75 -14.39 21.03
N VAL A 99 0.56 -14.59 20.94
CA VAL A 99 1.36 -15.25 21.99
C VAL A 99 1.28 -14.43 23.28
N LEU A 100 1.44 -13.11 23.19
CA LEU A 100 1.25 -12.19 24.32
C LEU A 100 -0.20 -12.19 24.84
N LYS A 101 -1.19 -12.37 23.97
CA LYS A 101 -2.62 -12.47 24.36
C LYS A 101 -3.01 -13.79 25.02
N GLY A 102 -2.29 -14.89 24.77
CA GLY A 102 -2.46 -16.17 25.47
C GLY A 102 -2.25 -16.05 26.99
N LEU A 103 -1.70 -14.93 27.45
CA LEU A 103 -1.55 -14.53 28.85
C LEU A 103 -2.77 -13.76 29.40
N GLY A 104 -3.90 -13.67 28.67
CA GLY A 104 -5.17 -13.11 29.16
C GLY A 104 -5.55 -11.71 28.64
N ILE A 105 -4.86 -11.19 27.60
CA ILE A 105 -5.04 -9.81 27.12
C ILE A 105 -6.01 -9.78 25.91
N ASP A 106 -7.29 -9.80 26.23
CA ASP A 106 -8.45 -9.26 25.50
C ASP A 106 -8.76 -9.72 24.04
N GLN A 107 -9.83 -10.52 23.91
CA GLN A 107 -10.40 -11.00 22.65
C GLN A 107 -11.34 -9.99 21.97
N LYS A 108 -11.97 -9.05 22.71
CA LYS A 108 -12.89 -8.03 22.15
C LYS A 108 -12.17 -7.09 21.19
N ASP A 109 -10.91 -6.81 21.49
CA ASP A 109 -9.97 -6.06 20.67
C ASP A 109 -9.80 -6.61 19.24
N ILE A 110 -9.99 -7.91 19.02
CA ILE A 110 -9.71 -8.53 17.71
C ILE A 110 -10.81 -8.19 16.71
N ASN A 111 -12.08 -8.27 17.13
CA ASN A 111 -13.22 -7.96 16.27
C ASN A 111 -13.24 -6.46 15.95
N LEU A 112 -13.02 -5.60 16.96
CA LEU A 112 -12.94 -4.15 16.76
C LEU A 112 -11.83 -3.76 15.76
N ARG A 113 -10.65 -4.37 15.86
CA ARG A 113 -9.56 -4.12 14.90
C ARG A 113 -9.88 -4.62 13.50
N LYS A 114 -10.61 -5.74 13.38
CA LYS A 114 -11.05 -6.26 12.09
C LYS A 114 -12.01 -5.27 11.42
N ASP A 115 -13.02 -4.81 12.14
CA ASP A 115 -14.00 -3.84 11.64
C ASP A 115 -13.32 -2.52 11.26
N ALA A 116 -12.40 -2.03 12.09
CA ALA A 116 -11.61 -0.82 11.79
C ALA A 116 -10.75 -0.98 10.53
N ASN A 117 -10.14 -2.15 10.32
CA ASN A 117 -9.37 -2.43 9.10
C ASN A 117 -10.27 -2.51 7.87
N GLU A 118 -11.47 -3.07 7.98
CA GLU A 118 -12.45 -3.10 6.89
C GLU A 118 -12.85 -1.67 6.48
N GLN A 119 -13.18 -0.81 7.44
CA GLN A 119 -13.49 0.60 7.20
C GLN A 119 -12.30 1.36 6.59
N PHE A 120 -11.09 1.09 7.09
CA PHE A 120 -9.87 1.65 6.53
C PHE A 120 -9.68 1.25 5.05
N ASN A 121 -9.90 -0.03 4.71
CA ASN A 121 -9.77 -0.52 3.33
C ASN A 121 -10.84 0.09 2.41
N LEU A 122 -12.07 0.28 2.89
CA LEU A 122 -13.13 0.97 2.14
C LEU A 122 -12.75 2.43 1.86
N THR A 123 -12.24 3.13 2.86
CA THR A 123 -11.82 4.53 2.70
C THR A 123 -10.62 4.65 1.77
N LEU A 124 -9.66 3.73 1.84
CA LEU A 124 -8.53 3.67 0.91
C LEU A 124 -9.00 3.43 -0.53
N MET A 125 -9.98 2.55 -0.73
CA MET A 125 -10.58 2.31 -2.04
C MET A 125 -11.25 3.59 -2.58
N LEU A 126 -12.08 4.26 -1.78
CA LEU A 126 -12.73 5.52 -2.18
C LEU A 126 -11.71 6.63 -2.48
N LEU A 127 -10.62 6.70 -1.71
CA LEU A 127 -9.51 7.63 -1.97
C LEU A 127 -8.86 7.35 -3.33
N ASN A 128 -8.58 6.07 -3.62
CA ASN A 128 -8.00 5.65 -4.89
C ASN A 128 -8.92 5.99 -6.06
N GLU A 129 -10.23 5.77 -5.92
CA GLU A 129 -11.21 6.14 -6.95
C GLU A 129 -11.27 7.66 -7.15
N SER A 130 -11.33 8.43 -6.06
CA SER A 130 -11.45 9.90 -6.11
C SER A 130 -10.23 10.59 -6.72
N LEU A 131 -9.02 10.08 -6.43
CA LEU A 131 -7.77 10.66 -6.91
C LEU A 131 -7.21 9.95 -8.15
N GLY A 132 -7.88 8.89 -8.60
CA GLY A 132 -7.34 7.99 -9.62
C GLY A 132 -5.95 7.49 -9.26
N THR A 133 -5.73 7.02 -8.02
CA THR A 133 -4.46 6.44 -7.55
C THR A 133 -4.60 4.93 -7.35
N CYS A 134 -3.50 4.25 -7.04
CA CYS A 134 -3.45 2.81 -6.84
C CYS A 134 -2.72 2.40 -5.55
N LEU A 135 -2.93 3.15 -4.47
CA LEU A 135 -2.38 2.84 -3.15
C LEU A 135 -2.95 1.51 -2.64
N LYS A 136 -2.12 0.69 -2.00
CA LYS A 136 -2.50 -0.64 -1.53
C LYS A 136 -2.01 -0.88 -0.11
#